data_AF-A0A952M6N6-F1
#
_entry.id   AF-A0A952M6N6-F1
#
_cell.length_a   1.000
_cell.length_b   1.000
_cell.length_c   1.000
_cell.angle_alpha   90.00
_cell.angle_beta   90.00
_cell.angle_gamma   90.00
#
_symmetry.space_group_name_H-M   'P 1'
#
loop_
_entity.id
_entity.type
_entity.pdbx_description
1 polymer ?
#
loop_
_entity_poly.entity_id
_entity_poly.type
_entity_poly.pdbx_seq_one_letter_code
_entity_poly.pdbx_strand_id
1 'polypeptide(L)'
;MATHHEIVGDEWKARAPELADWAMQHLVNRKDVWGQYSVLTPSEQRREDRTYKAMTLPQKDRRGADMVTLDKLTRHFASRRHRKPQIIGLHAKSEDGTSKWLGIDIDCHDTDATAAEDHARRNLVAAIKWWKHLQSLGYDPMLFDSNGAGGYHLWILFAEPAPTTDVFAFAKDLVARWQDDNLDEEPETFPKRFKPDSLGSWFRIPGLHHTRDHYGTLWSGDEWLNDPWLSGHAAIDVMLSNIPGPPPPAASAERSSAAASSSRVTRRSPKADVVQATPSALKRRRDFPRSGKARVCVDLDGVLCSRQYATGATEFGEPIDGAREFMQSLAEFAHTIIYTSRLGASASEKGTDATAMATAIKNWLDQHHIDFAEICTDKSKPIADAYVDDRAVSCRPEQDGVAAFATATDAVIKLCT
;
A
#
# COMPACT_ATOMS: atom_id res chain seq x y z
N MET A 1 10.54 -26.45 17.71
CA MET A 1 11.12 -25.87 16.47
C MET A 1 11.06 -24.36 16.61
N ALA A 2 12.05 -23.63 16.10
CA ALA A 2 12.01 -22.16 16.11
C ALA A 2 10.82 -21.68 15.25
N THR A 3 10.12 -20.66 15.72
CA THR A 3 9.07 -19.98 14.97
C THR A 3 9.66 -19.19 13.79
N HIS A 4 8.86 -18.89 12.78
CA HIS A 4 9.32 -18.05 11.66
C HIS A 4 9.86 -16.69 12.14
N HIS A 5 9.21 -16.07 13.11
CA HIS A 5 9.67 -14.82 13.73
C HIS A 5 11.05 -14.96 14.38
N GLU A 6 11.29 -16.04 15.13
CA GLU A 6 12.59 -16.30 15.76
C GLU A 6 13.70 -16.48 14.73
N ILE A 7 13.41 -17.20 13.63
CA ILE A 7 14.34 -17.39 12.52
C ILE A 7 14.70 -16.04 11.91
N VAL A 8 13.72 -15.22 11.54
CA VAL A 8 13.96 -13.87 10.99
C VAL A 8 14.78 -13.02 11.96
N GLY A 9 14.46 -13.06 13.26
CA GLY A 9 15.24 -12.35 14.28
C GLY A 9 16.68 -12.88 14.49
N ASP A 10 16.94 -14.16 14.20
CA ASP A 10 18.29 -14.73 14.13
C ASP A 10 19.07 -14.18 12.92
N GLU A 11 18.43 -14.09 11.76
CA GLU A 11 19.04 -13.57 10.54
C GLU A 11 19.41 -12.08 10.65
N TRP A 12 18.51 -11.24 11.17
CA TRP A 12 18.79 -9.83 11.46
C TRP A 12 19.94 -9.65 12.45
N LYS A 13 19.96 -10.46 13.52
CA LYS A 13 21.05 -10.43 14.51
C LYS A 13 22.38 -10.87 13.90
N ALA A 14 22.38 -11.89 13.06
CA ALA A 14 23.60 -12.43 12.44
C ALA A 14 24.27 -11.39 11.53
N ARG A 15 23.47 -10.61 10.78
CA ARG A 15 23.96 -9.57 9.86
C ARG A 15 23.98 -8.16 10.47
N ALA A 16 23.71 -8.03 11.77
CA ALA A 16 23.62 -6.74 12.45
C ALA A 16 24.90 -5.87 12.34
N PRO A 17 26.13 -6.43 12.39
CA PRO A 17 27.35 -5.64 12.17
C PRO A 17 27.43 -5.03 10.76
N GLU A 18 27.09 -5.80 9.72
CA GLU A 18 27.12 -5.31 8.33
C GLU A 18 26.09 -4.20 8.11
N LEU A 19 24.87 -4.38 8.64
CA LEU A 19 23.83 -3.35 8.64
C LEU A 19 24.24 -2.10 9.41
N ALA A 20 25.01 -2.25 10.49
CA ALA A 20 25.52 -1.13 11.27
C ALA A 20 26.55 -0.30 10.47
N ASP A 21 27.46 -0.94 9.76
CA ASP A 21 28.42 -0.27 8.87
C ASP A 21 27.68 0.46 7.74
N TRP A 22 26.75 -0.23 7.08
CA TRP A 22 25.89 0.37 6.04
C TRP A 22 25.11 1.58 6.56
N ALA A 23 24.44 1.46 7.71
CA ALA A 23 23.68 2.55 8.29
C ALA A 23 24.59 3.72 8.71
N MET A 24 25.78 3.45 9.22
CA MET A 24 26.77 4.48 9.56
C MET A 24 27.20 5.26 8.32
N GLN A 25 27.41 4.57 7.20
CA GLN A 25 27.81 5.18 5.94
C GLN A 25 26.66 6.01 5.33
N HIS A 26 25.47 5.42 5.21
CA HIS A 26 24.40 5.95 4.38
C HIS A 26 23.30 6.69 5.15
N LEU A 27 23.00 6.29 6.39
CA LEU A 27 21.85 6.83 7.15
C LEU A 27 22.25 7.88 8.19
N VAL A 28 23.48 7.86 8.70
CA VAL A 28 23.91 8.81 9.73
C VAL A 28 24.27 10.16 9.10
N ASN A 29 23.36 11.14 9.27
CA ASN A 29 23.61 12.56 8.96
C ASN A 29 24.38 13.29 10.06
N ARG A 30 24.18 12.87 11.33
CA ARG A 30 24.87 13.40 12.51
C ARG A 30 24.93 12.34 13.60
N LYS A 31 26.00 12.38 14.41
CA LYS A 31 26.26 11.36 15.44
C LYS A 31 25.92 11.80 16.85
N ASP A 32 25.88 13.10 17.10
CA ASP A 32 25.73 13.67 18.45
C ASP A 32 24.31 13.57 19.03
N VAL A 33 23.33 13.13 18.23
CA VAL A 33 21.92 12.98 18.62
C VAL A 33 21.18 11.92 17.80
N TRP A 34 20.28 11.16 18.43
CA TRP A 34 19.42 10.13 17.85
C TRP A 34 18.08 10.05 18.60
N GLY A 35 17.06 9.48 17.96
CA GLY A 35 15.84 9.06 18.64
C GLY A 35 16.00 7.67 19.25
N GLN A 36 15.37 7.40 20.40
CA GLN A 36 15.29 6.05 20.95
C GLN A 36 13.88 5.73 21.41
N TYR A 37 13.42 4.53 21.04
CA TYR A 37 12.22 3.93 21.57
C TYR A 37 12.59 3.08 22.78
N SER A 38 11.89 3.30 23.90
CA SER A 38 12.01 2.50 25.12
C SER A 38 10.64 1.89 25.45
N VAL A 39 10.65 0.60 25.76
CA VAL A 39 9.47 -0.09 26.31
C VAL A 39 9.22 0.45 27.71
N LEU A 40 8.00 0.88 27.98
CA LEU A 40 7.60 1.38 29.29
C LEU A 40 7.44 0.22 30.28
N THR A 41 7.79 0.45 31.54
CA THR A 41 7.51 -0.51 32.62
C THR A 41 5.99 -0.66 32.82
N PRO A 42 5.48 -1.78 33.37
CA PRO A 42 4.05 -1.95 33.58
C PRO A 42 3.38 -0.84 34.41
N SER A 43 4.12 -0.21 35.34
CA SER A 43 3.63 0.95 36.10
C SER A 43 3.54 2.21 35.25
N GLU A 44 4.53 2.48 34.40
CA GLU A 44 4.51 3.60 33.46
C GLU A 44 3.42 3.42 32.40
N GLN A 45 3.22 2.20 31.89
CA GLN A 45 2.16 1.89 30.92
C GLN A 45 0.78 2.23 31.50
N ARG A 46 0.50 1.81 32.74
CA ARG A 46 -0.76 2.13 33.42
C ARG A 46 -0.96 3.63 33.67
N ARG A 47 0.13 4.37 33.88
CA ARG A 47 0.07 5.81 34.17
C ARG A 47 -0.08 6.65 32.90
N GLU A 48 0.61 6.27 31.83
CA GLU A 48 0.73 7.07 30.61
C GLU A 48 -0.19 6.58 29.49
N ASP A 49 -0.91 5.47 29.69
CA ASP A 49 -1.77 4.81 28.70
C ASP A 49 -1.06 4.59 27.34
N ARG A 50 0.22 4.21 27.43
CA ARG A 50 1.11 4.02 26.29
C ARG A 50 1.99 2.81 26.52
N THR A 51 2.37 2.12 25.45
CA THR A 51 3.24 0.93 25.51
C THR A 51 4.73 1.26 25.39
N TYR A 52 5.05 2.46 24.89
CA TYR A 52 6.43 2.90 24.64
C TYR A 52 6.60 4.40 24.82
N LYS A 53 7.87 4.80 25.01
CA LYS A 53 8.31 6.18 25.02
C LYS A 53 9.35 6.41 23.94
N ALA A 54 9.12 7.41 23.09
CA ALA A 54 10.09 7.92 22.15
C ALA A 54 10.82 9.12 22.78
N MET A 55 12.16 9.11 22.75
CA MET A 55 12.99 10.15 23.35
C MET A 55 14.08 10.58 22.39
N THR A 56 14.44 11.86 22.41
CA THR A 56 15.65 12.34 21.73
C THR A 56 16.81 12.24 22.70
N LEU A 57 17.84 11.48 22.32
CA LEU A 57 19.03 11.22 23.09
C LEU A 57 20.28 11.67 22.33
N PRO A 58 21.38 11.99 23.02
CA PRO A 58 21.44 12.12 24.47
C PRO A 58 20.73 13.42 24.92
N GLN A 59 20.60 13.58 26.24
CA GLN A 59 20.18 14.87 26.82
C GLN A 59 21.11 16.00 26.37
N LYS A 60 20.60 17.24 26.34
CA LYS A 60 21.27 18.39 25.69
C LYS A 60 22.70 18.61 26.19
N ASP A 61 22.93 18.45 27.49
CA ASP A 61 24.20 18.58 28.19
C ASP A 61 25.20 17.44 27.91
N ARG A 62 24.73 16.32 27.35
CA ARG A 62 25.55 15.14 27.03
C ARG A 62 25.81 14.96 25.53
N ARG A 63 25.31 15.85 24.68
CA ARG A 63 25.55 15.83 23.23
C ARG A 63 27.03 16.06 22.95
N GLY A 64 27.57 15.30 22.01
CA GLY A 64 29.01 15.29 21.70
C GLY A 64 29.85 14.36 22.58
N ALA A 65 29.40 14.02 23.80
CA ALA A 65 30.06 13.01 24.64
C ALA A 65 29.53 11.60 24.35
N ASP A 66 28.22 11.47 24.19
CA ASP A 66 27.57 10.23 23.79
C ASP A 66 27.11 10.33 22.34
N MET A 67 27.59 9.44 21.48
CA MET A 67 27.40 9.52 20.02
C MET A 67 26.75 8.25 19.48
N VAL A 68 26.14 8.33 18.29
CA VAL A 68 25.79 7.16 17.48
C VAL A 68 27.09 6.43 17.11
N THR A 69 27.18 5.17 17.51
CA THR A 69 28.32 4.28 17.26
C THR A 69 27.88 3.06 16.48
N LEU A 70 28.83 2.33 15.89
CA LEU A 70 28.56 1.03 15.29
C LEU A 70 27.91 0.08 16.29
N ASP A 71 28.39 0.03 17.53
CA ASP A 71 27.79 -0.80 18.58
C ASP A 71 26.30 -0.45 18.84
N LYS A 72 25.91 0.82 18.84
CA LYS A 72 24.48 1.20 18.98
C LYS A 72 23.66 0.75 17.79
N LEU A 73 24.17 0.91 16.58
CA LEU A 73 23.50 0.46 15.36
C LEU A 73 23.39 -1.08 15.33
N THR A 74 24.45 -1.80 15.69
CA THR A 74 24.46 -3.26 15.81
C THR A 74 23.40 -3.71 16.83
N ARG A 75 23.32 -3.05 17.99
CA ARG A 75 22.28 -3.37 19.00
C ARG A 75 20.87 -3.07 18.51
N HIS A 76 20.68 -2.06 17.66
CA HIS A 76 19.40 -1.84 17.00
C HIS A 76 19.04 -3.02 16.09
N PHE A 77 19.89 -3.37 15.13
CA PHE A 77 19.59 -4.44 14.16
C PHE A 77 19.52 -5.83 14.82
N ALA A 78 20.23 -6.04 15.92
CA ALA A 78 20.17 -7.25 16.73
C ALA A 78 19.03 -7.26 17.79
N SER A 79 18.19 -6.23 17.84
CA SER A 79 17.11 -6.13 18.83
C SER A 79 16.10 -7.27 18.68
N ARG A 80 15.59 -7.75 19.82
CA ARG A 80 14.52 -8.76 19.91
C ARG A 80 13.49 -8.33 20.91
N ARG A 81 12.22 -8.69 20.68
CA ARG A 81 11.10 -8.30 21.55
C ARG A 81 11.23 -8.85 22.97
N HIS A 82 11.66 -10.10 23.13
CA HIS A 82 11.83 -10.74 24.45
C HIS A 82 13.08 -10.28 25.21
N ARG A 83 13.89 -9.40 24.61
CA ARG A 83 14.98 -8.69 25.31
C ARG A 83 14.60 -7.22 25.36
N LYS A 84 15.17 -6.44 26.27
CA LYS A 84 14.94 -4.98 26.28
C LYS A 84 15.44 -4.41 24.94
N PRO A 85 14.57 -4.06 23.97
CA PRO A 85 15.00 -3.75 22.63
C PRO A 85 15.66 -2.36 22.62
N GLN A 86 16.66 -2.19 21.77
CA GLN A 86 17.45 -0.96 21.66
C GLN A 86 17.19 -0.31 20.32
N ILE A 87 15.92 0.05 20.10
CA ILE A 87 15.45 0.56 18.82
C ILE A 87 15.71 2.05 18.76
N ILE A 88 16.50 2.51 17.79
CA ILE A 88 16.82 3.91 17.58
C ILE A 88 16.28 4.43 16.25
N GLY A 89 16.18 5.74 16.13
CA GLY A 89 15.96 6.47 14.89
C GLY A 89 17.06 7.49 14.68
N LEU A 90 17.35 7.82 13.43
CA LEU A 90 18.42 8.74 13.06
C LEU A 90 17.84 10.06 12.59
N HIS A 91 18.52 11.16 12.90
CA HIS A 91 18.11 12.48 12.44
C HIS A 91 18.25 12.60 10.91
N ALA A 92 17.21 13.12 10.28
CA ALA A 92 17.16 13.33 8.83
C ALA A 92 17.98 14.54 8.37
N LYS A 93 18.36 15.41 9.31
CA LYS A 93 19.15 16.63 9.08
C LYS A 93 20.52 16.51 9.75
N SER A 94 21.57 16.87 9.05
CA SER A 94 22.91 17.04 9.59
C SER A 94 23.04 18.35 10.40
N GLU A 95 24.24 18.69 10.85
CA GLU A 95 24.52 19.99 11.48
C GLU A 95 24.64 21.12 10.44
N ASP A 96 25.22 20.82 9.27
CA ASP A 96 25.39 21.72 8.12
C ASP A 96 24.11 21.93 7.28
N GLY A 97 22.99 21.30 7.66
CA GLY A 97 21.71 21.48 6.98
C GLY A 97 21.59 20.69 5.68
N THR A 98 22.26 19.56 5.60
CA THR A 98 22.17 18.57 4.52
C THR A 98 21.51 17.28 5.01
N SER A 99 21.13 16.43 4.05
CA SER A 99 20.41 15.18 4.25
C SER A 99 20.92 14.15 3.24
N LYS A 100 21.32 12.97 3.73
CA LYS A 100 21.75 11.81 2.91
C LYS A 100 20.60 10.97 2.39
N TRP A 101 19.40 11.17 2.92
CA TRP A 101 18.24 10.35 2.61
C TRP A 101 16.94 11.13 2.79
N LEU A 102 15.89 10.59 2.20
CA LEU A 102 14.50 10.96 2.41
C LEU A 102 13.74 9.74 2.91
N GLY A 103 12.87 9.95 3.90
CA GLY A 103 11.96 8.95 4.44
C GLY A 103 10.52 9.45 4.42
N ILE A 104 9.59 8.55 4.10
CA ILE A 104 8.14 8.79 4.17
C ILE A 104 7.54 7.71 5.06
N ASP A 105 6.77 8.13 6.05
CA ASP A 105 6.03 7.27 6.97
C ASP A 105 4.54 7.30 6.61
N ILE A 106 4.06 6.19 6.07
CA ILE A 106 2.67 5.95 5.73
C ILE A 106 2.07 5.19 6.90
N ASP A 107 1.40 5.93 7.77
CA ASP A 107 0.86 5.44 9.03
C ASP A 107 -0.34 4.50 8.84
N CYS A 108 -0.41 3.47 9.69
CA CYS A 108 -1.63 2.69 9.94
C CYS A 108 -1.68 2.37 11.44
N HIS A 109 -2.35 3.23 12.21
CA HIS A 109 -2.40 3.12 13.67
C HIS A 109 -3.64 2.39 14.19
N ASP A 110 -4.77 2.51 13.49
CA ASP A 110 -6.05 1.92 13.89
C ASP A 110 -6.29 0.60 13.17
N THR A 111 -5.63 -0.46 13.66
CA THR A 111 -5.73 -1.81 13.09
C THR A 111 -7.03 -2.52 13.45
N ASP A 112 -7.78 -1.97 14.40
CA ASP A 112 -9.02 -2.56 14.92
C ASP A 112 -10.26 -1.91 14.31
N ALA A 113 -10.09 -0.81 13.55
CA ALA A 113 -11.16 -0.23 12.76
C ALA A 113 -11.67 -1.21 11.70
N THR A 114 -12.96 -1.17 11.42
CA THR A 114 -13.59 -2.03 10.40
C THR A 114 -13.05 -1.83 9.01
N ALA A 115 -12.56 -0.63 8.72
CA ALA A 115 -11.92 -0.32 7.45
C ALA A 115 -10.41 -0.56 7.47
N ALA A 116 -9.83 -1.20 8.49
CA ALA A 116 -8.37 -1.36 8.65
C ALA A 116 -7.73 -2.10 7.47
N GLU A 117 -8.38 -3.15 6.95
CA GLU A 117 -7.86 -3.90 5.80
C GLU A 117 -7.91 -3.07 4.50
N ASP A 118 -9.00 -2.33 4.28
CA ASP A 118 -9.10 -1.43 3.12
C ASP A 118 -8.11 -0.26 3.24
N HIS A 119 -7.95 0.31 4.43
CA HIS A 119 -6.95 1.33 4.73
C HIS A 119 -5.53 0.81 4.44
N ALA A 120 -5.18 -0.38 4.96
CA ALA A 120 -3.90 -1.04 4.68
C ALA A 120 -3.69 -1.27 3.17
N ARG A 121 -4.73 -1.67 2.45
CA ARG A 121 -4.70 -1.86 0.99
C ARG A 121 -4.48 -0.53 0.26
N ARG A 122 -5.15 0.56 0.65
CA ARG A 122 -4.97 1.90 0.06
C ARG A 122 -3.55 2.41 0.32
N ASN A 123 -3.04 2.25 1.54
CA ASN A 123 -1.66 2.54 1.90
C ASN A 123 -0.67 1.79 1.01
N LEU A 124 -0.88 0.48 0.81
CA LEU A 124 -0.03 -0.35 -0.05
C LEU A 124 0.00 0.15 -1.51
N VAL A 125 -1.18 0.46 -2.07
CA VAL A 125 -1.31 0.94 -3.45
C VAL A 125 -0.55 2.25 -3.63
N ALA A 126 -0.72 3.21 -2.71
CA ALA A 126 -0.01 4.48 -2.74
C ALA A 126 1.51 4.28 -2.61
N ALA A 127 1.94 3.46 -1.65
CA ALA A 127 3.35 3.17 -1.40
C ALA A 127 4.05 2.56 -2.63
N ILE A 128 3.43 1.57 -3.29
CA ILE A 128 3.96 0.97 -4.52
C ILE A 128 3.95 1.98 -5.67
N LYS A 129 2.91 2.80 -5.80
CA LYS A 129 2.84 3.85 -6.83
C LYS A 129 4.02 4.83 -6.70
N TRP A 130 4.30 5.30 -5.48
CA TRP A 130 5.41 6.21 -5.21
C TRP A 130 6.77 5.54 -5.38
N TRP A 131 6.92 4.29 -4.95
CA TRP A 131 8.12 3.49 -5.18
C TRP A 131 8.45 3.39 -6.68
N LYS A 132 7.46 3.07 -7.53
CA LYS A 132 7.65 3.01 -9.00
C LYS A 132 7.96 4.37 -9.61
N HIS A 133 7.31 5.42 -9.11
CA HIS A 133 7.59 6.77 -9.57
C HIS A 133 9.04 7.17 -9.27
N LEU A 134 9.53 6.90 -8.06
CA LEU A 134 10.92 7.15 -7.68
C LEU A 134 11.90 6.35 -8.56
N GLN A 135 11.62 5.09 -8.87
CA GLN A 135 12.42 4.32 -9.83
C GLN A 135 12.48 4.99 -11.22
N SER A 136 11.35 5.50 -11.71
CA SER A 136 11.31 6.22 -13.00
C SER A 136 12.13 7.51 -13.01
N LEU A 137 12.44 8.06 -11.83
CA LEU A 137 13.31 9.23 -11.65
C LEU A 137 14.79 8.84 -11.44
N GLY A 138 15.13 7.56 -11.48
CA GLY A 138 16.50 7.06 -11.34
C GLY A 138 16.95 6.80 -9.90
N TYR A 139 16.01 6.71 -8.94
CA TYR A 139 16.32 6.27 -7.58
C TYR A 139 16.20 4.76 -7.44
N ASP A 140 16.88 4.21 -6.44
CA ASP A 140 16.67 2.84 -5.95
C ASP A 140 15.93 2.88 -4.60
N PRO A 141 14.60 3.01 -4.59
CA PRO A 141 13.83 3.16 -3.36
C PRO A 141 13.71 1.83 -2.59
N MET A 142 13.77 1.92 -1.25
CA MET A 142 13.45 0.80 -0.37
C MET A 142 12.07 1.03 0.27
N LEU A 143 11.12 0.15 -0.02
CA LEU A 143 9.79 0.17 0.58
C LEU A 143 9.68 -0.95 1.62
N PHE A 144 9.43 -0.57 2.87
CA PHE A 144 9.27 -1.50 3.99
C PHE A 144 7.83 -1.59 4.43
N ASP A 145 7.32 -2.80 4.66
CA ASP A 145 6.16 -3.02 5.54
C ASP A 145 6.64 -2.81 6.97
N SER A 146 6.33 -1.64 7.52
CA SER A 146 6.98 -1.14 8.71
C SER A 146 6.42 -1.77 9.99
N ASN A 147 5.19 -2.27 9.95
CA ASN A 147 4.47 -2.70 11.15
C ASN A 147 3.66 -4.00 11.01
N GLY A 148 3.58 -4.60 9.83
CA GLY A 148 2.86 -5.84 9.57
C GLY A 148 1.34 -5.67 9.51
N ALA A 149 0.87 -4.42 9.44
CA ALA A 149 -0.54 -4.06 9.56
C ALA A 149 -0.94 -2.93 8.62
N GLY A 150 -0.22 -2.74 7.52
CA GLY A 150 -0.52 -1.70 6.52
C GLY A 150 0.14 -0.35 6.74
N GLY A 151 1.07 -0.26 7.70
CA GLY A 151 1.99 0.87 7.82
C GLY A 151 3.23 0.63 6.96
N TYR A 152 3.71 1.65 6.24
CA TYR A 152 4.85 1.51 5.33
C TYR A 152 5.87 2.62 5.54
N HIS A 153 7.15 2.26 5.44
CA HIS A 153 8.22 3.25 5.32
C HIS A 153 8.82 3.20 3.91
N LEU A 154 8.84 4.34 3.23
CA LEU A 154 9.52 4.48 1.94
C LEU A 154 10.80 5.30 2.12
N TRP A 155 11.93 4.74 1.71
CA TRP A 155 13.26 5.36 1.83
C TRP A 155 13.91 5.53 0.46
N ILE A 156 14.63 6.64 0.30
CA ILE A 156 15.63 6.81 -0.76
C ILE A 156 16.93 7.31 -0.17
N LEU A 157 18.05 6.88 -0.75
CA LEU A 157 19.39 7.34 -0.40
C LEU A 157 19.92 8.22 -1.53
N PHE A 158 20.69 9.25 -1.19
CA PHE A 158 21.38 10.11 -2.13
C PHE A 158 22.87 9.75 -2.17
N ALA A 159 23.46 9.75 -3.38
CA ALA A 159 24.88 9.49 -3.59
C ALA A 159 25.75 10.53 -2.87
N GLU A 160 25.28 11.77 -2.80
CA GLU A 160 25.90 12.86 -2.06
C GLU A 160 24.86 13.51 -1.13
N PRO A 161 25.26 14.03 0.05
CA PRO A 161 24.37 14.81 0.89
C PRO A 161 23.78 16.00 0.13
N ALA A 162 22.45 16.14 0.19
CA ALA A 162 21.73 17.23 -0.48
C ALA A 162 21.22 18.26 0.53
N PRO A 163 20.99 19.52 0.13
CA PRO A 163 20.38 20.52 1.02
C PRO A 163 19.05 20.02 1.58
N THR A 164 18.88 20.07 2.91
CA THR A 164 17.66 19.58 3.59
C THR A 164 16.40 20.28 3.08
N THR A 165 16.51 21.53 2.63
CA THR A 165 15.40 22.27 2.00
C THR A 165 14.92 21.62 0.71
N ASP A 166 15.83 21.13 -0.12
CA ASP A 166 15.52 20.48 -1.40
C ASP A 166 14.94 19.09 -1.15
N VAL A 167 15.52 18.35 -0.20
CA VAL A 167 14.99 17.04 0.21
C VAL A 167 13.57 17.17 0.78
N PHE A 168 13.31 18.16 1.65
CA PHE A 168 11.97 18.42 2.17
C PHE A 168 10.98 18.81 1.07
N ALA A 169 11.37 19.72 0.17
CA ALA A 169 10.50 20.10 -0.95
C ALA A 169 10.16 18.90 -1.83
N PHE A 170 11.15 18.06 -2.15
CA PHE A 170 10.96 16.84 -2.92
C PHE A 170 10.02 15.85 -2.21
N ALA A 171 10.18 15.67 -0.90
CA ALA A 171 9.27 14.86 -0.08
C ALA A 171 7.82 15.33 -0.19
N LYS A 172 7.62 16.65 -0.04
CA LYS A 172 6.30 17.28 -0.07
C LYS A 172 5.66 17.19 -1.44
N ASP A 173 6.42 17.41 -2.50
CA ASP A 173 5.94 17.25 -3.88
C ASP A 173 5.47 15.80 -4.14
N LEU A 174 6.19 14.81 -3.61
CA LEU A 174 5.83 13.39 -3.77
C LEU A 174 4.50 13.05 -3.07
N VAL A 175 4.29 13.54 -1.85
CA VAL A 175 3.08 13.25 -1.06
C VAL A 175 1.96 14.25 -1.30
N ALA A 176 2.16 15.31 -2.10
CA ALA A 176 1.19 16.40 -2.28
C ALA A 176 -0.19 15.92 -2.78
N ARG A 177 -0.22 14.79 -3.49
CA ARG A 177 -1.43 14.17 -4.07
C ARG A 177 -1.92 12.95 -3.28
N TRP A 178 -1.60 12.87 -1.99
CA TRP A 178 -2.02 11.74 -1.13
C TRP A 178 -3.54 11.51 -1.14
N GLN A 179 -4.35 12.56 -1.30
CA GLN A 179 -5.81 12.44 -1.43
C GLN A 179 -6.22 11.74 -2.73
N ASP A 180 -5.57 12.06 -3.85
CA ASP A 180 -5.80 11.41 -5.15
C ASP A 180 -5.35 9.94 -5.11
N ASP A 181 -4.43 9.61 -4.20
CA ASP A 181 -3.98 8.26 -3.90
C ASP A 181 -4.87 7.54 -2.86
N ASN A 182 -6.01 8.15 -2.50
CA ASN A 182 -6.99 7.63 -1.55
C ASN A 182 -6.42 7.33 -0.15
N LEU A 183 -5.39 8.05 0.30
CA LEU A 183 -4.96 7.96 1.69
C LEU A 183 -5.93 8.74 2.59
N ASP A 184 -6.06 8.34 3.86
CA ASP A 184 -6.94 9.03 4.84
C ASP A 184 -6.26 10.24 5.49
N GLU A 185 -4.93 10.22 5.52
CA GLU A 185 -4.12 11.30 6.04
C GLU A 185 -2.85 11.50 5.21
N GLU A 186 -2.37 12.73 5.26
CA GLU A 186 -1.08 13.07 4.66
C GLU A 186 0.06 12.31 5.37
N PRO A 187 0.90 11.55 4.64
CA PRO A 187 2.03 10.86 5.24
C PRO A 187 3.07 11.79 5.84
N GLU A 188 3.73 11.32 6.89
CA GLU A 188 4.79 12.09 7.52
C GLU A 188 6.07 11.98 6.68
N THR A 189 6.79 13.10 6.55
CA THR A 189 8.01 13.19 5.73
C THR A 189 9.22 13.56 6.57
N PHE A 190 10.36 12.99 6.21
CA PHE A 190 11.65 13.14 6.90
C PHE A 190 12.74 13.42 5.87
N PRO A 191 13.39 14.59 5.90
CA PRO A 191 13.32 15.63 6.92
C PRO A 191 11.99 16.40 6.92
N LYS A 192 11.62 16.94 8.08
CA LYS A 192 10.60 18.00 8.18
C LYS A 192 11.17 19.34 7.70
N ARG A 193 10.31 20.37 7.61
CA ARG A 193 10.71 21.73 7.22
C ARG A 193 11.99 22.18 7.93
N PHE A 194 12.95 22.64 7.13
CA PHE A 194 14.23 23.15 7.62
C PHE A 194 14.03 24.33 8.57
N LYS A 195 14.73 24.26 9.71
CA LYS A 195 14.91 25.34 10.67
C LYS A 195 16.39 25.33 11.09
N PRO A 196 17.13 26.45 10.98
CA PRO A 196 18.56 26.49 11.29
C PRO A 196 18.88 25.93 12.68
N ASP A 197 18.23 26.47 13.73
CA ASP A 197 18.52 26.13 15.13
C ASP A 197 17.85 24.83 15.63
N SER A 198 17.11 24.14 14.76
CA SER A 198 16.45 22.88 15.12
C SER A 198 17.38 21.69 14.91
N LEU A 199 17.21 20.62 15.69
CA LEU A 199 17.86 19.33 15.41
C LEU A 199 17.24 18.61 14.20
N GLY A 200 16.10 19.10 13.71
CA GLY A 200 15.27 18.38 12.74
C GLY A 200 14.48 17.24 13.39
N SER A 201 13.78 16.49 12.54
CA SER A 201 13.12 15.23 12.92
C SER A 201 14.07 14.05 12.77
N TRP A 202 13.78 12.98 13.52
CA TRP A 202 14.44 11.69 13.37
C TRP A 202 13.42 10.65 12.93
N PHE A 203 13.89 9.65 12.19
CA PHE A 203 13.06 8.57 11.65
C PHE A 203 13.62 7.22 12.09
N ARG A 204 12.74 6.29 12.47
CA ARG A 204 13.13 4.96 12.95
C ARG A 204 13.82 4.19 11.82
N ILE A 205 15.01 3.67 12.08
CA ILE A 205 15.71 2.87 11.06
C ILE A 205 15.02 1.50 10.88
N PRO A 206 15.15 0.86 9.70
CA PRO A 206 14.53 -0.44 9.43
C PRO A 206 15.01 -1.54 10.40
N GLY A 207 14.13 -2.49 10.72
CA GLY A 207 14.42 -3.57 11.68
C GLY A 207 13.18 -3.94 12.49
N LEU A 208 13.38 -4.28 13.76
CA LEU A 208 12.29 -4.63 14.68
C LEU A 208 11.37 -3.43 14.97
N HIS A 209 10.06 -3.63 14.85
CA HIS A 209 9.06 -2.65 15.25
C HIS A 209 9.05 -2.43 16.77
N HIS A 210 8.93 -1.18 17.23
CA HIS A 210 9.04 -0.86 18.67
C HIS A 210 7.85 -1.30 19.53
N THR A 211 6.68 -1.56 18.94
CA THR A 211 5.49 -2.08 19.66
C THR A 211 4.95 -3.39 19.12
N ARG A 212 5.38 -3.88 17.96
CA ARG A 212 4.84 -5.10 17.30
C ARG A 212 5.91 -6.15 17.14
N ASP A 213 5.52 -7.42 17.12
CA ASP A 213 6.46 -8.54 16.95
C ASP A 213 6.74 -8.75 15.46
N HIS A 214 7.23 -7.69 14.82
CA HIS A 214 7.37 -7.57 13.38
C HIS A 214 8.74 -7.02 13.06
N TYR A 215 9.50 -7.74 12.23
CA TYR A 215 10.67 -7.18 11.56
C TYR A 215 10.21 -6.65 10.22
N GLY A 216 10.67 -5.46 9.84
CA GLY A 216 10.33 -4.90 8.54
C GLY A 216 10.67 -5.86 7.41
N THR A 217 9.71 -6.12 6.53
CA THR A 217 9.92 -6.81 5.26
C THR A 217 10.09 -5.78 4.15
N LEU A 218 10.78 -6.14 3.07
CA LEU A 218 11.16 -5.23 2.00
C LEU A 218 10.52 -5.63 0.67
N TRP A 219 9.91 -4.67 -0.02
CA TRP A 219 9.30 -4.90 -1.33
C TRP A 219 10.36 -5.17 -2.42
N SER A 220 10.35 -6.37 -2.98
CA SER A 220 11.31 -6.80 -4.02
C SER A 220 11.22 -6.03 -5.33
N GLY A 221 10.04 -5.48 -5.68
CA GLY A 221 9.76 -5.03 -7.04
C GLY A 221 9.36 -6.14 -8.00
N ASP A 222 9.53 -7.41 -7.61
CA ASP A 222 9.28 -8.59 -8.43
C ASP A 222 7.84 -9.06 -8.31
N GLU A 223 6.99 -8.46 -9.13
CA GLU A 223 5.55 -8.68 -9.17
C GLU A 223 5.10 -10.10 -9.57
N TRP A 224 6.04 -10.91 -10.06
CA TRP A 224 5.84 -12.29 -10.48
C TRP A 224 6.04 -13.29 -9.33
N LEU A 225 6.64 -12.86 -8.21
CA LEU A 225 6.70 -13.68 -7.00
C LEU A 225 5.30 -13.87 -6.40
N ASN A 226 5.08 -15.02 -5.78
CA ASN A 226 3.86 -15.29 -5.02
C ASN A 226 3.75 -14.37 -3.81
N ASP A 227 4.89 -14.13 -3.15
CA ASP A 227 5.04 -13.10 -2.12
C ASP A 227 6.21 -12.18 -2.50
N PRO A 228 5.92 -10.93 -2.92
CA PRO A 228 6.95 -9.96 -3.28
C PRO A 228 7.63 -9.30 -2.07
N TRP A 229 7.22 -9.62 -0.83
CA TRP A 229 7.84 -9.10 0.39
C TRP A 229 8.95 -10.00 0.88
N LEU A 230 10.19 -9.50 0.81
CA LEU A 230 11.37 -10.18 1.28
C LEU A 230 11.49 -10.02 2.79
N SER A 231 11.86 -11.09 3.48
CA SER A 231 12.14 -11.09 4.93
C SER A 231 13.56 -11.58 5.21
N GLY A 232 14.04 -11.32 6.42
CA GLY A 232 15.31 -11.85 6.92
C GLY A 232 16.50 -11.55 6.00
N HIS A 233 17.31 -12.55 5.68
CA HIS A 233 18.50 -12.40 4.83
C HIS A 233 18.20 -11.76 3.48
N ALA A 234 17.11 -12.15 2.80
CA ALA A 234 16.78 -11.61 1.49
C ALA A 234 16.47 -10.10 1.53
N ALA A 235 15.77 -9.63 2.57
CA ALA A 235 15.53 -8.20 2.78
C ALA A 235 16.85 -7.44 3.05
N ILE A 236 17.72 -8.03 3.88
CA ILE A 236 19.01 -7.46 4.26
C ILE A 236 19.93 -7.34 3.04
N ASP A 237 19.96 -8.34 2.17
CA ASP A 237 20.78 -8.31 0.96
C ASP A 237 20.35 -7.18 0.01
N VAL A 238 19.04 -6.92 -0.12
CA VAL A 238 18.54 -5.77 -0.89
C VAL A 238 18.91 -4.45 -0.23
N MET A 239 18.82 -4.34 1.10
CA MET A 239 19.25 -3.12 1.80
C MET A 239 20.74 -2.82 1.57
N LEU A 240 21.60 -3.83 1.72
CA LEU A 240 23.05 -3.68 1.58
C LEU A 240 23.47 -3.45 0.12
N SER A 241 22.69 -3.94 -0.85
CA SER A 241 22.93 -3.74 -2.29
C SER A 241 22.31 -2.46 -2.84
N ASN A 242 21.61 -1.68 -2.00
CA ASN A 242 20.93 -0.47 -2.43
C ASN A 242 21.91 0.54 -3.04
N ILE A 243 21.54 1.12 -4.18
CA ILE A 243 22.39 2.07 -4.91
C ILE A 243 21.88 3.49 -4.66
N PRO A 244 22.64 4.35 -3.94
CA PRO A 244 22.24 5.73 -3.73
C PRO A 244 22.03 6.49 -5.05
N GLY A 245 20.90 7.20 -5.13
CA GLY A 245 20.47 7.90 -6.33
C GLY A 245 21.05 9.31 -6.48
N PRO A 246 20.66 10.04 -7.54
CA PRO A 246 21.07 11.44 -7.72
C PRO A 246 20.53 12.34 -6.59
N PRO A 247 21.07 13.56 -6.40
CA PRO A 247 20.46 14.53 -5.49
C PRO A 247 19.03 14.91 -5.95
N PRO A 248 18.14 15.31 -5.03
CA PRO A 248 16.82 15.79 -5.38
C PRO A 248 16.89 17.06 -6.24
N PRO A 249 15.83 17.38 -7.01
CA PRO A 249 15.72 18.65 -7.69
C PRO A 249 15.82 19.83 -6.70
N ALA A 250 16.52 20.89 -7.11
CA ALA A 250 16.60 22.11 -6.31
C ALA A 250 15.21 22.72 -6.08
N ALA A 251 14.94 23.16 -4.85
CA ALA A 251 13.67 23.78 -4.53
C ALA A 251 13.57 25.16 -5.22
N SER A 252 12.57 25.35 -6.08
CA SER A 252 12.24 26.69 -6.58
C SER A 252 11.67 27.54 -5.43
N ALA A 253 12.01 28.83 -5.39
CA ALA A 253 11.56 29.76 -4.33
C ALA A 253 10.04 29.76 -4.12
N GLU A 254 9.25 29.61 -5.21
CA GLU A 254 7.79 29.52 -5.14
C GLU A 254 7.32 28.23 -4.43
N ARG A 255 7.88 27.06 -4.78
CA ARG A 255 7.55 25.77 -4.14
C ARG A 255 7.87 25.74 -2.65
N SER A 256 8.98 26.36 -2.24
CA SER A 256 9.36 26.43 -0.82
C SER A 256 8.34 27.18 0.04
N SER A 257 7.65 28.18 -0.52
CA SER A 257 6.61 28.95 0.17
C SER A 257 5.26 28.22 0.25
N ALA A 258 4.88 27.49 -0.81
CA ALA A 258 3.63 26.72 -0.84
C ALA A 258 3.67 25.48 0.08
N ALA A 259 4.79 24.73 0.05
CA ALA A 259 5.01 23.62 0.98
C ALA A 259 5.11 24.07 2.45
N ALA A 260 5.37 25.36 2.67
CA ALA A 260 5.46 25.95 3.98
C ALA A 260 4.08 26.16 4.65
N SER A 261 3.04 26.55 3.91
CA SER A 261 1.78 27.00 4.54
C SER A 261 0.80 25.87 4.91
N SER A 262 1.01 24.62 4.49
CA SER A 262 0.05 23.55 4.81
C SER A 262 0.31 22.92 6.18
N SER A 263 -0.68 23.01 7.07
CA SER A 263 -0.79 22.14 8.25
C SER A 263 -1.25 20.75 7.81
N ARG A 264 -0.73 19.67 8.44
CA ARG A 264 -1.15 18.29 8.15
C ARG A 264 -2.68 18.19 8.20
N VAL A 265 -3.29 17.74 7.12
CA VAL A 265 -4.74 17.58 7.00
C VAL A 265 -5.08 16.10 7.22
N THR A 266 -5.94 15.82 8.18
CA THR A 266 -6.52 14.49 8.39
C THR A 266 -7.95 14.49 7.88
N ARG A 267 -8.34 13.51 7.06
CA ARG A 267 -9.74 13.29 6.70
C ARG A 267 -10.45 12.65 7.90
N ARG A 268 -10.90 13.45 8.86
CA ARG A 268 -11.65 12.94 10.02
C ARG A 268 -13.05 12.52 9.54
N SER A 269 -13.22 11.25 9.23
CA SER A 269 -14.55 10.65 9.06
C SER A 269 -15.26 10.60 10.42
N PRO A 270 -16.54 11.00 10.52
CA PRO A 270 -17.35 10.73 11.70
C PRO A 270 -17.42 9.21 11.94
N LYS A 271 -17.28 8.77 13.19
CA LYS A 271 -17.54 7.37 13.60
C LYS A 271 -18.98 7.02 13.22
N ALA A 272 -19.15 6.13 12.24
CA ALA A 272 -20.42 5.50 11.91
C ALA A 272 -20.19 4.00 11.75
N ASP A 273 -21.19 3.24 12.19
CA ASP A 273 -21.16 1.81 12.45
C ASP A 273 -20.85 0.94 11.21
N VAL A 274 -19.71 0.28 11.33
CA VAL A 274 -19.29 -1.04 10.87
C VAL A 274 -20.41 -2.03 10.46
N VAL A 275 -20.44 -2.46 9.18
CA VAL A 275 -20.64 -3.88 8.78
C VAL A 275 -19.84 -4.21 7.50
N GLN A 276 -19.22 -5.40 7.53
CA GLN A 276 -18.30 -6.14 6.64
C GLN A 276 -18.82 -6.32 5.18
N ALA A 277 -18.04 -6.55 4.11
CA ALA A 277 -16.85 -7.41 3.97
C ALA A 277 -16.04 -7.16 2.66
N THR A 278 -14.82 -7.71 2.69
CA THR A 278 -13.75 -7.97 1.70
C THR A 278 -14.07 -8.96 0.55
N PRO A 279 -13.11 -9.36 -0.33
CA PRO A 279 -12.06 -8.58 -1.03
C PRO A 279 -11.71 -9.10 -2.46
N SER A 280 -11.15 -8.20 -3.28
CA SER A 280 -10.02 -8.45 -4.22
C SER A 280 -10.27 -9.43 -5.41
N ALA A 281 -9.44 -9.51 -6.46
CA ALA A 281 -8.09 -9.03 -6.70
C ALA A 281 -7.75 -9.20 -8.20
N LEU A 282 -6.89 -8.30 -8.70
CA LEU A 282 -5.72 -8.60 -9.57
C LEU A 282 -6.01 -9.17 -10.99
N LYS A 283 -5.22 -8.95 -12.05
CA LYS A 283 -3.79 -8.67 -12.19
C LYS A 283 -3.53 -8.24 -13.66
N ARG A 284 -2.57 -7.34 -13.80
CA ARG A 284 -1.71 -6.94 -14.95
C ARG A 284 -1.64 -7.85 -16.19
N ARG A 285 -1.44 -7.22 -17.38
CA ARG A 285 -0.21 -7.38 -18.20
C ARG A 285 -0.06 -6.31 -19.30
N ARG A 286 1.20 -6.11 -19.69
CA ARG A 286 1.73 -5.23 -20.75
C ARG A 286 0.94 -5.37 -22.05
N ASP A 287 0.78 -4.28 -22.80
CA ASP A 287 0.68 -4.35 -24.27
C ASP A 287 1.02 -2.99 -24.90
N PHE A 288 1.55 -3.07 -26.12
CA PHE A 288 1.63 -1.98 -27.11
C PHE A 288 0.41 -1.06 -27.02
N PRO A 289 0.54 0.26 -27.23
CA PRO A 289 -0.57 1.19 -27.05
C PRO A 289 -1.80 0.71 -27.85
N ARG A 290 -2.74 0.07 -27.15
CA ARG A 290 -4.01 -0.34 -27.72
C ARG A 290 -4.76 0.96 -27.95
N SER A 291 -5.15 1.22 -29.19
CA SER A 291 -5.86 2.45 -29.57
C SER A 291 -7.32 2.49 -29.09
N GLY A 292 -7.67 1.83 -27.98
CA GLY A 292 -9.02 1.83 -27.41
C GLY A 292 -9.07 1.40 -25.95
N LYS A 293 -10.14 1.78 -25.24
CA LYS A 293 -10.45 1.31 -23.87
C LYS A 293 -10.59 -0.22 -23.86
N ALA A 294 -10.14 -0.88 -22.79
CA ALA A 294 -10.36 -2.31 -22.59
C ALA A 294 -11.86 -2.64 -22.61
N ARG A 295 -12.29 -3.76 -23.18
CA ARG A 295 -13.69 -4.19 -23.21
C ARG A 295 -13.97 -5.14 -22.05
N VAL A 296 -14.89 -4.80 -21.15
CA VAL A 296 -15.21 -5.62 -19.98
C VAL A 296 -16.69 -6.02 -20.05
N CYS A 297 -16.96 -7.32 -20.03
CA CYS A 297 -18.32 -7.85 -19.93
C CYS A 297 -18.69 -8.05 -18.47
N VAL A 298 -19.85 -7.55 -18.08
CA VAL A 298 -20.35 -7.60 -16.71
C VAL A 298 -21.72 -8.28 -16.72
N ASP A 299 -21.87 -9.37 -15.98
CA ASP A 299 -23.17 -10.00 -15.76
C ASP A 299 -24.09 -9.08 -14.95
N LEU A 300 -25.39 -9.31 -15.05
CA LEU A 300 -26.39 -8.53 -14.36
C LEU A 300 -26.79 -9.20 -13.03
N ASP A 301 -27.22 -10.45 -13.09
CA ASP A 301 -27.89 -11.15 -11.99
C ASP A 301 -26.91 -11.79 -11.02
N GLY A 302 -26.81 -11.23 -9.81
CA GLY A 302 -25.85 -11.67 -8.80
C GLY A 302 -24.53 -10.90 -8.83
N VAL A 303 -24.35 -10.02 -9.83
CA VAL A 303 -23.21 -9.08 -9.90
C VAL A 303 -23.67 -7.65 -9.67
N LEU A 304 -24.64 -7.17 -10.44
CA LEU A 304 -25.15 -5.79 -10.32
C LEU A 304 -26.48 -5.74 -9.57
N CYS A 305 -27.35 -6.73 -9.74
CA CYS A 305 -28.64 -6.81 -9.06
C CYS A 305 -28.76 -8.09 -8.23
N SER A 306 -29.49 -7.99 -7.12
CA SER A 306 -29.77 -9.14 -6.27
C SER A 306 -30.66 -10.16 -6.99
N ARG A 307 -30.32 -11.44 -6.86
CA ARG A 307 -31.16 -12.55 -7.37
C ARG A 307 -32.44 -12.75 -6.54
N GLN A 308 -32.53 -12.18 -5.34
CA GLN A 308 -33.51 -12.57 -4.32
C GLN A 308 -34.96 -12.09 -4.56
N TYR A 309 -35.26 -11.35 -5.63
CA TYR A 309 -36.61 -10.76 -5.81
C TYR A 309 -37.15 -10.81 -7.26
N ALA A 310 -36.49 -11.51 -8.19
CA ALA A 310 -36.96 -11.62 -9.57
C ALA A 310 -37.94 -12.79 -9.74
N THR A 311 -39.22 -12.58 -9.44
CA THR A 311 -40.27 -13.57 -9.72
C THR A 311 -40.75 -13.54 -11.17
N GLY A 312 -40.64 -12.39 -11.84
CA GLY A 312 -40.94 -12.20 -13.25
C GLY A 312 -39.70 -12.16 -14.15
N ALA A 313 -39.86 -12.51 -15.44
CA ALA A 313 -38.78 -12.49 -16.43
C ALA A 313 -38.13 -11.10 -16.59
N THR A 314 -38.93 -10.04 -16.42
CA THR A 314 -38.52 -8.62 -16.54
C THR A 314 -38.37 -7.91 -15.19
N GLU A 315 -38.46 -8.64 -14.08
CA GLU A 315 -38.23 -8.09 -12.75
C GLU A 315 -36.74 -8.24 -12.39
N PHE A 316 -36.16 -7.16 -11.87
CA PHE A 316 -34.79 -7.09 -11.40
C PHE A 316 -34.82 -6.83 -9.89
N GLY A 317 -33.91 -7.44 -9.13
CA GLY A 317 -33.75 -7.11 -7.72
C GLY A 317 -33.13 -5.74 -7.52
N GLU A 318 -33.06 -5.29 -6.27
CA GLU A 318 -32.32 -4.07 -5.90
C GLU A 318 -30.84 -4.19 -6.31
N PRO A 319 -30.17 -3.06 -6.62
CA PRO A 319 -28.74 -3.05 -6.83
C PRO A 319 -28.00 -3.65 -5.63
N ILE A 320 -26.98 -4.44 -5.90
CA ILE A 320 -26.08 -4.91 -4.85
C ILE A 320 -25.26 -3.70 -4.36
N ASP A 321 -25.06 -3.60 -3.04
CA ASP A 321 -24.26 -2.52 -2.45
C ASP A 321 -22.87 -2.44 -3.11
N GLY A 322 -22.50 -1.26 -3.61
CA GLY A 322 -21.25 -1.03 -4.33
C GLY A 322 -21.31 -1.27 -5.85
N ALA A 323 -22.41 -1.79 -6.41
CA ALA A 323 -22.53 -2.06 -7.85
C ALA A 323 -22.38 -0.78 -8.70
N ARG A 324 -22.89 0.35 -8.21
CA ARG A 324 -22.79 1.65 -8.88
C ARG A 324 -21.35 2.15 -8.92
N GLU A 325 -20.69 2.19 -7.77
CA GLU A 325 -19.30 2.66 -7.62
C GLU A 325 -18.36 1.76 -8.41
N PHE A 326 -18.63 0.45 -8.43
CA PHE A 326 -17.92 -0.53 -9.25
C PHE A 326 -18.03 -0.20 -10.74
N MET A 327 -19.25 0.00 -11.26
CA MET A 327 -19.45 0.31 -12.68
C MET A 327 -18.90 1.68 -13.08
N GLN A 328 -19.00 2.68 -12.21
CA GLN A 328 -18.36 3.99 -12.40
C GLN A 328 -16.84 3.85 -12.52
N SER A 329 -16.22 3.12 -11.59
CA SER A 329 -14.78 2.86 -11.62
C SER A 329 -14.36 2.10 -12.89
N LEU A 330 -15.16 1.13 -13.35
CA LEU A 330 -14.90 0.44 -14.62
C LEU A 330 -15.01 1.39 -15.82
N ALA A 331 -16.03 2.25 -15.87
CA ALA A 331 -16.27 3.15 -17.00
C ALA A 331 -15.13 4.17 -17.22
N GLU A 332 -14.36 4.50 -16.17
CA GLU A 332 -13.18 5.37 -16.28
C GLU A 332 -12.14 4.83 -17.27
N PHE A 333 -11.88 3.52 -17.25
CA PHE A 333 -10.80 2.92 -18.04
C PHE A 333 -11.26 1.84 -19.05
N ALA A 334 -12.50 1.37 -18.96
CA ALA A 334 -13.05 0.31 -19.80
C ALA A 334 -14.31 0.74 -20.56
N HIS A 335 -14.58 0.05 -21.67
CA HIS A 335 -15.85 0.02 -22.37
C HIS A 335 -16.67 -1.14 -21.78
N THR A 336 -17.62 -0.79 -20.91
CA THR A 336 -18.41 -1.75 -20.13
C THR A 336 -19.61 -2.25 -20.93
N ILE A 337 -19.71 -3.58 -21.06
CA ILE A 337 -20.75 -4.27 -21.81
C ILE A 337 -21.56 -5.11 -20.83
N ILE A 338 -22.87 -4.88 -20.77
CA ILE A 338 -23.76 -5.73 -19.96
C ILE A 338 -24.00 -7.03 -20.73
N TYR A 339 -23.61 -8.16 -20.13
CA TYR A 339 -23.69 -9.48 -20.75
C TYR A 339 -24.42 -10.44 -19.83
N THR A 340 -25.71 -10.67 -20.11
CA THR A 340 -26.60 -11.45 -19.24
C THR A 340 -27.29 -12.56 -20.01
N SER A 341 -27.51 -13.70 -19.34
CA SER A 341 -28.29 -14.82 -19.86
C SER A 341 -29.77 -14.48 -20.10
N ARG A 342 -30.30 -13.38 -19.55
CA ARG A 342 -31.67 -12.92 -19.77
C ARG A 342 -31.99 -12.61 -21.24
N LEU A 343 -30.98 -12.38 -22.08
CA LEU A 343 -31.10 -12.16 -23.53
C LEU A 343 -30.82 -13.43 -24.37
N GLY A 344 -30.58 -14.58 -23.72
CA GLY A 344 -30.26 -15.85 -24.37
C GLY A 344 -31.45 -16.53 -25.08
N ALA A 345 -31.16 -17.59 -25.83
CA ALA A 345 -32.16 -18.30 -26.65
C ALA A 345 -33.37 -18.82 -25.84
N SER A 346 -33.16 -19.21 -24.59
CA SER A 346 -34.21 -19.68 -23.67
C SER A 346 -35.22 -18.58 -23.27
N ALA A 347 -34.86 -17.30 -23.42
CA ALA A 347 -35.79 -16.18 -23.24
C ALA A 347 -36.77 -16.06 -24.41
N SER A 348 -36.33 -16.42 -25.63
CA SER A 348 -37.18 -16.43 -26.82
C SER A 348 -38.23 -17.55 -26.80
N GLU A 349 -37.90 -18.71 -26.19
CA GLU A 349 -38.85 -19.81 -25.99
C GLU A 349 -39.93 -19.47 -24.96
N LYS A 350 -39.64 -18.57 -24.02
CA LYS A 350 -40.60 -18.01 -23.05
C LYS A 350 -41.35 -16.79 -23.58
N GLY A 351 -41.26 -16.50 -24.88
CA GLY A 351 -41.99 -15.41 -25.54
C GLY A 351 -41.52 -14.00 -25.16
N THR A 352 -40.34 -13.86 -24.57
CA THR A 352 -39.80 -12.55 -24.18
C THR A 352 -39.02 -11.96 -25.36
N ASP A 353 -39.51 -10.87 -25.93
CA ASP A 353 -38.81 -10.12 -26.99
C ASP A 353 -37.47 -9.60 -26.44
N ALA A 354 -36.36 -10.01 -27.07
CA ALA A 354 -35.01 -9.61 -26.67
C ALA A 354 -34.84 -8.08 -26.68
N THR A 355 -35.55 -7.39 -27.57
CA THR A 355 -35.56 -5.91 -27.63
C THR A 355 -36.23 -5.30 -26.41
N ALA A 356 -37.38 -5.86 -26.02
CA ALA A 356 -38.10 -5.43 -24.81
C ALA A 356 -37.28 -5.71 -23.55
N MET A 357 -36.60 -6.86 -23.48
CA MET A 357 -35.71 -7.19 -22.36
C MET A 357 -34.50 -6.25 -22.29
N ALA A 358 -33.83 -5.98 -23.42
CA ALA A 358 -32.70 -5.04 -23.46
C ALA A 358 -33.13 -3.63 -23.02
N THR A 359 -34.35 -3.22 -23.40
CA THR A 359 -34.95 -1.96 -22.95
C THR A 359 -35.20 -1.96 -21.44
N ALA A 360 -35.73 -3.06 -20.89
CA ALA A 360 -35.97 -3.20 -19.46
C ALA A 360 -34.66 -3.13 -18.65
N ILE A 361 -33.61 -3.81 -19.12
CA ILE A 361 -32.26 -3.76 -18.51
C ILE A 361 -31.74 -2.32 -18.53
N LYS A 362 -31.79 -1.65 -19.68
CA LYS A 362 -31.37 -0.25 -19.81
C LYS A 362 -32.07 0.66 -18.81
N ASN A 363 -33.40 0.56 -18.73
CA ASN A 363 -34.19 1.40 -17.83
C ASN A 363 -33.82 1.17 -16.36
N TRP A 364 -33.58 -0.08 -15.97
CA TRP A 364 -33.15 -0.42 -14.61
C TRP A 364 -31.77 0.18 -14.30
N LEU A 365 -30.80 0.04 -15.20
CA LEU A 365 -29.45 0.63 -15.04
C LEU A 365 -29.51 2.16 -14.93
N ASP A 366 -30.30 2.81 -15.80
CA ASP A 366 -30.49 4.26 -15.79
C ASP A 366 -31.17 4.73 -14.48
N GLN A 367 -32.19 4.01 -14.00
CA GLN A 367 -32.90 4.31 -12.75
C GLN A 367 -31.98 4.30 -11.53
N HIS A 368 -30.99 3.40 -11.50
CA HIS A 368 -30.04 3.27 -10.40
C HIS A 368 -28.71 3.99 -10.64
N HIS A 369 -28.62 4.79 -11.71
CA HIS A 369 -27.43 5.57 -12.07
C HIS A 369 -26.16 4.71 -12.23
N ILE A 370 -26.31 3.53 -12.84
CA ILE A 370 -25.23 2.58 -13.11
C ILE A 370 -24.73 2.81 -14.54
N ASP A 371 -23.46 3.22 -14.67
CA ASP A 371 -22.87 3.54 -15.97
C ASP A 371 -22.58 2.28 -16.79
N PHE A 372 -22.96 2.29 -18.06
CA PHE A 372 -22.64 1.23 -19.02
C PHE A 372 -22.45 1.81 -20.42
N ALA A 373 -21.64 1.15 -21.27
CA ALA A 373 -21.40 1.59 -22.64
C ALA A 373 -22.31 0.86 -23.66
N GLU A 374 -22.59 -0.42 -23.43
CA GLU A 374 -23.31 -1.29 -24.36
C GLU A 374 -24.09 -2.37 -23.60
N ILE A 375 -25.22 -2.84 -24.16
CA ILE A 375 -25.91 -4.06 -23.73
C ILE A 375 -25.78 -5.07 -24.87
N CYS A 376 -25.19 -6.23 -24.60
CA CYS A 376 -24.97 -7.25 -25.62
C CYS A 376 -26.29 -7.94 -25.99
N THR A 377 -26.86 -7.59 -27.14
CA THR A 377 -28.08 -8.21 -27.68
C THR A 377 -27.80 -9.37 -28.64
N ASP A 378 -26.55 -9.52 -29.07
CA ASP A 378 -26.15 -10.58 -29.98
C ASP A 378 -26.11 -11.95 -29.28
N LYS A 379 -26.43 -13.01 -30.03
CA LYS A 379 -26.39 -14.39 -29.51
C LYS A 379 -24.97 -14.93 -29.35
N SER A 380 -23.96 -14.21 -29.84
CA SER A 380 -22.55 -14.59 -29.78
C SER A 380 -21.87 -14.02 -28.54
N LYS A 381 -20.83 -14.73 -28.06
CA LYS A 381 -19.98 -14.23 -26.98
C LYS A 381 -19.21 -12.99 -27.47
N PRO A 382 -19.32 -11.83 -26.79
CA PRO A 382 -18.63 -10.61 -27.19
C PRO A 382 -17.11 -10.74 -27.08
N ILE A 383 -16.37 -10.00 -27.91
CA ILE A 383 -14.91 -9.89 -27.73
C ILE A 383 -14.66 -8.96 -26.53
N ALA A 384 -14.09 -9.52 -25.46
CA ALA A 384 -13.83 -8.83 -24.21
C ALA A 384 -12.48 -9.24 -23.62
N ASP A 385 -11.83 -8.29 -22.95
CA ASP A 385 -10.58 -8.47 -22.21
C ASP A 385 -10.81 -9.13 -20.84
N ALA A 386 -12.00 -8.95 -20.26
CA ALA A 386 -12.39 -9.56 -19.00
C ALA A 386 -13.91 -9.81 -18.93
N TYR A 387 -14.29 -10.78 -18.08
CA TYR A 387 -15.67 -11.12 -17.73
C TYR A 387 -15.82 -11.03 -16.21
N VAL A 388 -16.88 -10.37 -15.75
CA VAL A 388 -17.26 -10.25 -14.34
C VAL A 388 -18.60 -10.96 -14.17
N ASP A 389 -18.61 -12.06 -13.44
CA ASP A 389 -19.74 -12.99 -13.38
C ASP A 389 -19.68 -13.74 -12.03
N ASP A 390 -20.79 -13.81 -11.30
CA ASP A 390 -20.87 -14.42 -9.97
C ASP A 390 -20.80 -15.95 -10.01
N ARG A 391 -20.98 -16.57 -11.19
CA ARG A 391 -20.98 -18.02 -11.42
C ARG A 391 -19.87 -18.48 -12.36
N ALA A 392 -19.02 -17.58 -12.86
CA ALA A 392 -17.88 -17.98 -13.67
C ALA A 392 -16.80 -18.69 -12.84
N VAL A 393 -16.25 -19.77 -13.38
CA VAL A 393 -15.08 -20.46 -12.82
C VAL A 393 -13.85 -20.09 -13.64
N SER A 394 -12.83 -19.54 -12.98
CA SER A 394 -11.56 -19.22 -13.62
C SER A 394 -10.76 -20.50 -13.91
N CYS A 395 -10.36 -20.69 -15.17
CA CYS A 395 -9.50 -21.78 -15.59
C CYS A 395 -8.49 -21.25 -16.62
N ARG A 396 -7.21 -21.12 -16.22
CA ARG A 396 -6.14 -20.53 -17.05
C ARG A 396 -4.96 -21.48 -17.19
N PRO A 397 -5.12 -22.62 -17.90
CA PRO A 397 -4.10 -23.66 -17.96
C PRO A 397 -2.79 -23.21 -18.62
N GLU A 398 -2.82 -22.20 -19.48
CA GLU A 398 -1.60 -21.61 -20.05
C GLU A 398 -0.74 -20.87 -19.01
N GLN A 399 -1.37 -20.30 -17.97
CA GLN A 399 -0.69 -19.54 -16.92
C GLN A 399 -0.39 -20.43 -15.71
N ASP A 400 -1.38 -21.22 -15.32
CA ASP A 400 -1.41 -21.96 -14.05
C ASP A 400 -1.10 -23.47 -14.25
N GLY A 401 -0.79 -23.88 -15.49
CA GLY A 401 -0.45 -25.25 -15.85
C GLY A 401 -1.63 -26.24 -15.75
N VAL A 402 -1.31 -27.54 -15.72
CA VAL A 402 -2.33 -28.61 -15.68
C VAL A 402 -3.16 -28.57 -14.38
N ALA A 403 -2.59 -28.04 -13.28
CA ALA A 403 -3.29 -27.90 -12.02
C ALA A 403 -4.55 -27.02 -12.12
N ALA A 404 -4.58 -26.07 -13.07
CA ALA A 404 -5.74 -25.19 -13.31
C ALA A 404 -7.03 -25.98 -13.55
N PHE A 405 -6.94 -27.11 -14.25
CA PHE A 405 -8.10 -27.94 -14.54
C PHE A 405 -8.68 -28.56 -13.27
N ALA A 406 -7.84 -29.09 -12.38
CA ALA A 406 -8.30 -29.69 -11.13
C ALA A 406 -9.00 -28.64 -10.25
N THR A 407 -8.36 -27.47 -10.08
CA THR A 407 -8.96 -26.36 -9.32
C THR A 407 -10.29 -25.89 -9.92
N ALA A 408 -10.36 -25.78 -11.25
CA ALA A 408 -11.60 -25.41 -11.93
C ALA A 408 -12.68 -26.50 -11.78
N THR A 409 -12.34 -27.78 -11.89
CA THR A 409 -13.29 -28.89 -11.67
C THR A 409 -13.87 -28.85 -10.26
N ASP A 410 -13.05 -28.64 -9.24
CA ASP A 410 -13.53 -28.54 -7.86
C ASP A 410 -14.49 -27.35 -7.66
N ALA A 411 -14.19 -26.21 -8.29
CA ALA A 411 -15.07 -25.04 -8.26
C ALA A 411 -16.38 -25.27 -9.04
N VAL A 412 -16.33 -25.93 -10.21
CA VAL A 412 -17.52 -26.30 -10.98
C VAL A 412 -18.40 -27.25 -10.19
N ILE A 413 -17.83 -28.26 -9.53
CA ILE A 413 -18.59 -29.18 -8.69
C ILE A 413 -19.36 -28.41 -7.61
N LYS A 414 -18.70 -27.49 -6.89
CA LYS A 414 -19.35 -26.68 -5.84
C LYS A 414 -20.48 -25.78 -6.34
N LEU A 415 -20.47 -25.38 -7.61
CA LEU A 415 -21.52 -24.54 -8.19
C LEU A 415 -22.67 -25.35 -8.82
N CYS A 416 -22.41 -26.60 -9.21
CA CYS A 416 -23.39 -27.49 -9.82
C CYS A 416 -24.09 -28.42 -8.83
N THR A 417 -23.54 -28.62 -7.64
CA THR A 417 -24.15 -29.37 -6.53
C THR A 417 -24.78 -28.42 -5.52
#